data_AF-A0A9W7DX70-F1
#
_entry.id   AF-A0A9W7DX70-F1
#
_cell.length_a   1.000
_cell.length_b   1.000
_cell.length_c   1.000
_cell.angle_alpha   90.00
_cell.angle_beta   90.00
_cell.angle_gamma   90.00
#
_symmetry.space_group_name_H-M   'P 1'
#
loop_
_entity.id
_entity.type
_entity.pdbx_description
1 polymer ?
#
loop_
_entity_poly.entity_id
_entity_poly.type
_entity_poly.pdbx_seq_one_letter_code
_entity_poly.pdbx_strand_id
1 'polypeptide(L)'
;MLYSHCTEDMKLPLQKLNEQKLFAQDTVRARELRLAGLSCATMLFSAAAILEGVITHSPVIAFIPGSLAATLLLSRSIPPLIYSPPLQINVDVDVRPSNGRGQGLFALRSIRKGTYIFDYLGESLGGQEELDEKYGTGSRIDSSTTAYLLELNGPLGLKPTFVDAAEPALSNEARYMNHGGDASNLMKFKGRFPKRRLSFFAKQDIEIDEELLWDYGFDYWRNREGEVV
;
A
#
# COMPACT_ATOMS: atom_id res chain seq x y z
N MET A 1 2.71 39.18 -17.04
CA MET A 1 2.24 38.16 -18.00
C MET A 1 2.61 36.75 -17.48
N LEU A 2 2.23 36.41 -16.24
CA LEU A 2 2.69 35.19 -15.54
C LEU A 2 1.55 34.39 -14.87
N TYR A 3 0.29 34.76 -15.12
CA TYR A 3 -0.88 34.11 -14.52
C TYR A 3 -1.50 33.01 -15.40
N SER A 4 -0.89 32.68 -16.54
CA SER A 4 -1.45 31.74 -17.52
C SER A 4 -0.76 30.36 -17.56
N HIS A 5 0.33 30.14 -16.83
CA HIS A 5 1.06 28.86 -16.85
C HIS A 5 0.76 27.94 -15.66
N CYS A 6 0.10 28.42 -14.60
CA CYS A 6 -0.17 27.61 -13.41
C CYS A 6 -1.37 26.63 -13.58
N THR A 7 -2.13 26.72 -14.68
CA THR A 7 -3.32 25.88 -14.90
C THR A 7 -3.05 24.66 -15.77
N GLU A 8 -1.93 24.60 -16.50
CA GLU A 8 -1.54 23.42 -17.30
C GLU A 8 -0.82 22.37 -16.44
N ASP A 9 0.00 22.79 -15.48
CA ASP A 9 0.68 21.91 -14.52
C ASP A 9 -0.27 21.23 -13.52
N MET A 10 -1.54 21.62 -13.46
CA MET A 10 -2.56 21.00 -12.62
C MET A 10 -3.30 19.86 -13.34
N LYS A 11 -3.22 19.79 -14.68
CA LYS A 11 -3.83 18.71 -15.48
C LYS A 11 -2.98 17.45 -15.52
N LEU A 12 -1.65 17.59 -15.56
CA LEU A 12 -0.70 16.46 -15.53
C LEU A 12 -0.80 15.59 -14.26
N PRO A 13 -0.89 16.16 -13.04
CA PRO A 13 -1.04 15.41 -11.80
C PRO A 13 -2.38 14.70 -11.71
N LEU A 14 -3.48 15.33 -12.14
CA LEU A 14 -4.81 14.71 -12.14
C LEU A 14 -4.90 13.55 -13.15
N GLN A 15 -4.25 13.69 -14.31
CA GLN A 15 -4.18 12.64 -15.31
C GLN A 15 -3.34 11.46 -14.82
N LYS A 16 -2.18 11.70 -14.19
CA LYS A 16 -1.37 10.65 -13.54
C LYS A 16 -2.08 10.00 -12.33
N LEU A 17 -2.79 10.79 -11.52
CA LEU A 17 -3.61 10.27 -10.42
C LEU A 17 -4.77 9.42 -10.95
N ASN A 18 -5.36 9.83 -12.08
CA ASN A 18 -6.38 9.08 -12.79
C ASN A 18 -5.80 7.83 -13.43
N GLU A 19 -4.62 7.83 -14.02
CA GLU A 19 -3.96 6.65 -14.60
C GLU A 19 -3.51 5.66 -13.53
N GLN A 20 -3.00 6.13 -12.38
CA GLN A 20 -2.72 5.28 -11.22
C GLN A 20 -4.01 4.72 -10.63
N LYS A 21 -5.07 5.53 -10.51
CA LYS A 21 -6.40 5.05 -10.13
C LYS A 21 -6.97 4.10 -11.16
N LEU A 22 -6.80 4.32 -12.45
CA LEU A 22 -7.36 3.54 -13.55
C LEU A 22 -6.61 2.21 -13.71
N PHE A 23 -5.28 2.19 -13.56
CA PHE A 23 -4.49 0.97 -13.57
C PHE A 23 -4.76 0.12 -12.32
N ALA A 24 -4.79 0.75 -11.14
CA ALA A 24 -5.23 0.09 -9.91
C ALA A 24 -6.68 -0.39 -10.06
N GLN A 25 -7.57 0.44 -10.60
CA GLN A 25 -8.95 0.06 -10.89
C GLN A 25 -9.02 -1.07 -11.91
N ASP A 26 -8.23 -1.14 -12.98
CA ASP A 26 -8.39 -2.14 -14.03
C ASP A 26 -7.82 -3.49 -13.61
N THR A 27 -6.66 -3.50 -12.93
CA THR A 27 -6.12 -4.74 -12.35
C THR A 27 -6.95 -5.22 -11.16
N VAL A 28 -7.46 -4.31 -10.33
CA VAL A 28 -8.37 -4.65 -9.22
C VAL A 28 -9.74 -5.05 -9.77
N ARG A 29 -10.33 -4.35 -10.74
CA ARG A 29 -11.66 -4.58 -11.32
C ARG A 29 -11.73 -5.83 -12.18
N ALA A 30 -10.70 -6.14 -12.97
CA ALA A 30 -10.64 -7.42 -13.69
C ALA A 30 -10.58 -8.60 -12.70
N ARG A 31 -9.92 -8.40 -11.55
CA ARG A 31 -9.83 -9.39 -10.48
C ARG A 31 -11.11 -9.44 -9.63
N GLU A 32 -11.74 -8.31 -9.35
CA GLU A 32 -13.03 -8.16 -8.67
C GLU A 32 -14.18 -8.74 -9.51
N LEU A 33 -14.18 -8.57 -10.84
CA LEU A 33 -15.15 -9.19 -11.74
C LEU A 33 -15.02 -10.72 -11.73
N ARG A 34 -13.79 -11.25 -11.73
CA ARG A 34 -13.56 -12.70 -11.57
C ARG A 34 -13.97 -13.21 -10.20
N LEU A 35 -13.69 -12.45 -9.14
CA LEU A 35 -14.08 -12.75 -7.76
C LEU A 35 -15.60 -12.67 -7.57
N ALA A 36 -16.27 -11.69 -8.18
CA ALA A 36 -17.71 -11.52 -8.17
C ALA A 36 -18.41 -12.65 -8.94
N GLY A 37 -17.89 -13.04 -10.11
CA GLY A 37 -18.40 -14.20 -10.85
C GLY A 37 -18.27 -15.51 -10.07
N LEU A 38 -17.11 -15.75 -9.45
CA LEU A 38 -16.90 -16.89 -8.54
C LEU A 38 -17.82 -16.82 -7.32
N SER A 39 -18.06 -15.61 -6.79
CA SER A 39 -18.96 -15.39 -5.65
C SER A 39 -20.41 -15.70 -5.97
N CYS A 40 -20.91 -15.27 -7.13
CA CYS A 40 -22.23 -15.63 -7.61
C CYS A 40 -22.37 -17.15 -7.78
N ALA A 41 -21.39 -17.81 -8.40
CA ALA A 41 -21.42 -19.27 -8.55
C ALA A 41 -21.45 -19.98 -7.18
N THR A 42 -20.63 -19.52 -6.23
CA THR A 42 -20.58 -20.06 -4.87
C THR A 42 -21.89 -19.86 -4.11
N MET A 43 -22.54 -18.69 -4.21
CA MET A 43 -23.86 -18.46 -3.60
C MET A 43 -24.96 -19.34 -4.20
N LEU A 44 -24.96 -19.53 -5.53
CA LEU A 44 -25.93 -20.39 -6.22
C LEU A 44 -25.79 -21.86 -5.78
N PHE A 45 -24.55 -22.36 -5.67
CA PHE A 45 -24.29 -23.72 -5.17
C PHE A 45 -24.74 -23.90 -3.72
N SER A 46 -24.48 -22.92 -2.84
CA SER A 46 -24.95 -22.99 -1.44
C SER A 46 -26.47 -22.99 -1.35
N ALA A 47 -27.16 -22.15 -2.12
CA ALA A 47 -28.61 -22.09 -2.14
C ALA A 47 -29.24 -23.41 -2.61
N ALA A 48 -28.68 -24.02 -3.66
CA ALA A 48 -29.14 -25.31 -4.18
C ALA A 48 -28.98 -26.44 -3.13
N ALA A 49 -27.85 -26.48 -2.43
CA ALA A 49 -27.59 -27.53 -1.46
C ALA A 49 -28.37 -27.34 -0.14
N ILE A 50 -28.69 -26.11 0.26
CA ILE A 50 -29.66 -25.83 1.33
C ILE A 50 -31.02 -26.40 0.96
N LEU A 51 -31.51 -26.15 -0.26
CA LEU A 51 -32.80 -26.64 -0.73
C LEU A 51 -32.84 -28.18 -0.74
N GLU A 52 -31.79 -28.83 -1.24
CA GLU A 52 -31.67 -30.29 -1.26
C GLU A 52 -31.61 -30.90 0.15
N GLY A 53 -30.90 -30.27 1.09
CA GLY A 53 -30.85 -30.70 2.49
C GLY A 53 -32.21 -30.60 3.19
N VAL A 54 -33.02 -29.58 2.87
CA VAL A 54 -34.40 -29.47 3.37
C VAL A 54 -35.27 -30.58 2.80
N ILE A 55 -35.21 -30.84 1.48
CA ILE A 55 -35.99 -31.88 0.81
C ILE A 55 -35.64 -33.27 1.35
N THR A 56 -34.36 -33.54 1.60
CA THR A 56 -33.86 -34.85 2.07
C THR A 56 -33.85 -34.99 3.59
N HIS A 57 -34.25 -33.95 4.32
CA HIS A 57 -34.18 -33.87 5.79
C HIS A 57 -32.78 -34.15 6.35
N SER A 58 -31.75 -33.80 5.59
CA SER A 58 -30.34 -33.99 5.93
C SER A 58 -29.72 -32.64 6.34
N PRO A 59 -29.56 -32.36 7.64
CA PRO A 59 -28.97 -31.11 8.11
C PRO A 59 -27.50 -30.93 7.68
N VAL A 60 -26.81 -32.03 7.39
CA VAL A 60 -25.42 -32.03 6.92
C VAL A 60 -25.32 -31.44 5.51
N ILE A 61 -26.23 -31.82 4.61
CA ILE A 61 -26.27 -31.33 3.23
C ILE A 61 -26.65 -29.84 3.19
N ALA A 62 -27.51 -29.39 4.11
CA ALA A 62 -27.90 -27.99 4.18
C ALA A 62 -26.80 -27.06 4.73
N PHE A 63 -25.95 -27.53 5.63
CA PHE A 63 -25.05 -26.64 6.39
C PHE A 63 -23.64 -26.52 5.79
N ILE A 64 -23.04 -27.63 5.38
CA ILE A 64 -21.64 -27.67 4.89
C ILE A 64 -21.39 -26.74 3.69
N PRO A 65 -22.28 -26.68 2.68
CA PRO A 65 -22.04 -25.87 1.47
C PRO A 65 -22.09 -24.37 1.74
N GLY A 66 -22.91 -23.91 2.69
CA GLY A 66 -22.98 -22.50 3.10
C GLY A 66 -21.75 -22.05 3.87
N SER A 67 -21.27 -22.87 4.81
CA SER A 67 -20.05 -22.57 5.56
C SER A 67 -18.79 -22.64 4.68
N LEU A 68 -18.72 -23.62 3.77
CA LEU A 68 -17.60 -23.75 2.83
C LEU A 68 -17.56 -22.56 1.85
N ALA A 69 -18.72 -22.15 1.33
CA ALA A 69 -18.87 -20.95 0.50
C ALA A 69 -18.42 -19.68 1.21
N ALA A 70 -18.92 -19.43 2.42
CA ALA A 70 -18.53 -18.27 3.21
C ALA A 70 -17.02 -18.24 3.48
N THR A 71 -16.43 -19.40 3.79
CA THR A 71 -14.99 -19.54 4.03
C THR A 71 -14.18 -19.30 2.76
N LEU A 72 -14.61 -19.83 1.62
CA LEU A 72 -13.99 -19.58 0.32
C LEU A 72 -14.07 -18.11 -0.08
N LEU A 73 -15.21 -17.45 0.16
CA LEU A 73 -15.37 -16.03 -0.12
C LEU A 73 -14.51 -15.15 0.79
N LEU A 74 -14.42 -15.48 2.07
CA LEU A 74 -13.50 -14.84 3.02
C LEU A 74 -12.03 -15.04 2.62
N SER A 75 -11.64 -16.25 2.22
CA SER A 75 -10.27 -16.54 1.77
C SER A 75 -9.90 -15.82 0.47
N ARG A 76 -10.90 -15.47 -0.35
CA ARG A 76 -10.74 -14.82 -1.66
C ARG A 76 -10.89 -13.30 -1.62
N SER A 77 -11.63 -12.77 -0.64
CA SER A 77 -11.76 -11.32 -0.38
C SER A 77 -10.52 -10.76 0.33
N ILE A 78 -9.74 -11.61 1.00
CA ILE A 78 -8.39 -11.29 1.44
C ILE A 78 -7.47 -11.48 0.22
N PRO A 79 -6.90 -10.41 -0.38
CA PRO A 79 -5.98 -10.59 -1.49
C PRO A 79 -4.80 -11.49 -1.00
N PRO A 80 -4.43 -12.56 -1.73
CA PRO A 80 -3.32 -13.44 -1.33
C PRO A 80 -1.97 -12.72 -1.24
N LEU A 81 -1.92 -11.47 -1.68
CA LEU A 81 -0.81 -10.51 -1.57
C LEU A 81 -0.38 -10.22 -0.13
N ILE A 82 -1.14 -10.64 0.88
CA ILE A 82 -0.90 -10.36 2.30
C ILE A 82 0.04 -11.41 2.95
N TYR A 83 0.26 -12.55 2.31
CA TYR A 83 1.04 -13.67 2.88
C TYR A 83 2.37 -13.94 2.18
N SER A 84 2.74 -13.17 1.16
CA SER A 84 4.09 -13.26 0.60
C SER A 84 5.10 -12.76 1.65
N PRO A 85 6.19 -13.50 1.92
CA PRO A 85 7.23 -12.98 2.81
C PRO A 85 7.83 -11.71 2.20
N PRO A 86 8.26 -10.75 3.04
CA PRO A 86 9.00 -9.59 2.53
C PRO A 86 10.31 -10.03 1.87
N LEU A 87 10.85 -9.17 1.01
CA LEU A 87 12.18 -9.39 0.43
C LEU A 87 13.25 -9.45 1.54
N GLN A 88 14.27 -10.27 1.35
CA GLN A 88 15.34 -10.46 2.32
C GLN A 88 16.53 -9.56 2.01
N ILE A 89 17.06 -8.91 3.05
CA ILE A 89 18.30 -8.12 2.94
C ILE A 89 19.49 -9.05 2.67
N ASN A 90 20.44 -8.59 1.85
CA ASN A 90 21.61 -9.36 1.37
C ASN A 90 21.28 -10.58 0.51
N VAL A 91 20.01 -10.76 0.11
CA VAL A 91 19.57 -11.84 -0.77
C VAL A 91 18.77 -11.29 -1.94
N ASP A 92 17.71 -10.55 -1.66
CA ASP A 92 16.83 -9.95 -2.66
C ASP A 92 17.13 -8.47 -2.88
N VAL A 93 17.52 -7.77 -1.80
CA VAL A 93 17.81 -6.33 -1.80
C VAL A 93 19.01 -6.00 -0.92
N ASP A 94 19.61 -4.82 -1.12
CA ASP A 94 20.72 -4.30 -0.32
C ASP A 94 20.61 -2.79 -0.13
N VAL A 95 21.13 -2.28 0.98
CA VAL A 95 21.19 -0.83 1.27
C VAL A 95 22.54 -0.29 0.82
N ARG A 96 22.52 0.66 -0.12
CA ARG A 96 23.73 1.24 -0.71
C ARG A 96 23.62 2.76 -0.80
N PRO A 97 24.75 3.49 -0.91
CA PRO A 97 24.72 4.92 -1.19
C PRO A 97 23.93 5.23 -2.47
N SER A 98 22.97 6.14 -2.36
CA SER A 98 22.20 6.68 -3.48
C SER A 98 22.67 8.10 -3.78
N ASN A 99 22.96 8.37 -5.05
CA ASN A 99 23.55 9.63 -5.47
C ASN A 99 22.64 10.81 -5.09
N GLY A 100 23.15 11.72 -4.25
CA GLY A 100 22.44 12.91 -3.78
C GLY A 100 21.26 12.67 -2.83
N ARG A 101 20.98 11.42 -2.43
CA ARG A 101 19.81 11.05 -1.60
C ARG A 101 20.18 10.26 -0.33
N GLY A 102 21.49 10.18 -0.02
CA GLY A 102 21.98 9.46 1.15
C GLY A 102 22.04 7.96 0.89
N GLN A 103 21.23 7.19 1.60
CA GLN A 103 21.13 5.73 1.41
C GLN A 103 19.91 5.41 0.55
N GLY A 104 20.00 4.33 -0.23
CA GLY A 104 18.93 3.80 -1.05
C GLY A 104 18.82 2.29 -0.90
N LEU A 105 17.66 1.74 -1.25
CA LEU A 105 17.45 0.29 -1.29
C LEU A 105 17.51 -0.19 -2.74
N PHE A 106 18.32 -1.19 -3.03
CA PHE A 106 18.60 -1.66 -4.39
C PHE A 106 18.29 -3.14 -4.56
N ALA A 107 17.85 -3.55 -5.74
CA ALA A 107 17.59 -4.94 -6.07
C ALA A 107 18.90 -5.72 -6.30
N LEU A 108 19.07 -6.87 -5.64
CA LEU A 108 20.17 -7.81 -5.88
C LEU A 108 19.84 -8.87 -6.93
N ARG A 109 18.57 -8.98 -7.31
CA ARG A 109 18.07 -9.85 -8.37
C ARG A 109 16.94 -9.15 -9.13
N SER A 110 16.58 -9.68 -10.30
CA SER A 110 15.37 -9.24 -10.99
C SER A 110 14.13 -9.50 -10.12
N ILE A 111 13.25 -8.49 -10.00
CA ILE A 111 11.99 -8.54 -9.26
C ILE A 111 10.85 -8.31 -10.26
N ARG A 112 9.90 -9.25 -10.33
CA ARG A 112 8.79 -9.17 -11.29
C ARG A 112 7.75 -8.15 -10.85
N LYS A 113 7.08 -7.55 -11.82
CA LYS A 113 5.90 -6.72 -11.62
C LYS A 113 4.87 -7.44 -10.74
N GLY A 114 4.35 -6.72 -9.74
CA GLY A 114 3.36 -7.21 -8.79
C GLY A 114 3.94 -8.02 -7.62
N THR A 115 5.26 -8.25 -7.57
CA THR A 115 5.90 -8.84 -6.41
C THR A 115 5.73 -7.93 -5.18
N TYR A 116 5.35 -8.53 -4.06
CA TYR A 116 5.33 -7.87 -2.76
C TYR A 116 6.76 -7.57 -2.30
N ILE A 117 6.98 -6.35 -1.82
CA ILE A 117 8.30 -5.88 -1.38
C ILE A 117 8.37 -5.90 0.14
N PHE A 118 7.71 -4.94 0.79
CA PHE A 118 7.68 -4.75 2.24
C PHE A 118 6.37 -4.11 2.69
N ASP A 119 6.01 -4.30 3.94
CA ASP A 119 5.25 -3.30 4.70
C ASP A 119 6.21 -2.22 5.18
N TYR A 120 5.79 -0.96 5.18
CA TYR A 120 6.54 0.12 5.81
C TYR A 120 6.33 0.05 7.31
N LEU A 121 7.36 -0.33 8.05
CA LEU A 121 7.31 -0.51 9.49
C LEU A 121 8.06 0.61 10.20
N GLY A 122 7.56 0.94 11.38
CA GLY A 122 8.06 2.01 12.22
C GLY A 122 7.26 2.04 13.52
N GLU A 123 7.58 3.01 14.37
CA GLU A 123 6.75 3.34 15.53
C GLU A 123 5.37 3.80 15.06
N SER A 124 4.31 3.23 15.66
CA SER A 124 2.94 3.58 15.35
C SER A 124 2.44 4.65 16.31
N LEU A 125 2.08 5.82 15.79
CA LEU A 125 1.54 6.93 16.58
C LEU A 125 0.02 7.07 16.34
N GLY A 126 -0.71 7.06 17.44
CA GLY A 126 -2.17 7.08 17.57
C GLY A 126 -2.82 8.44 17.31
N GLY A 127 -2.59 9.02 16.13
CA GLY A 127 -3.18 10.29 15.73
C GLY A 127 -2.35 11.51 16.14
N GLN A 128 -2.94 12.69 16.00
CA GLN A 128 -2.20 13.95 16.06
C GLN A 128 -1.62 14.26 17.45
N GLU A 129 -2.31 13.84 18.52
CA GLU A 129 -1.90 14.11 19.90
C GLU A 129 -0.55 13.46 20.23
N GLU A 130 -0.38 12.16 19.96
CA GLU A 130 0.90 11.46 20.16
C GLU A 130 2.02 12.02 19.25
N LEU A 131 1.65 12.47 18.04
CA LEU A 131 2.60 13.11 17.13
C LEU A 131 3.10 14.45 17.68
N ASP A 132 2.18 15.27 18.18
CA ASP A 132 2.45 16.58 18.79
C ASP A 132 3.20 16.43 20.12
N GLU A 133 2.96 15.37 20.89
CA GLU A 133 3.75 15.06 22.09
C GLU A 133 5.21 14.72 21.75
N LYS A 134 5.41 13.95 20.67
CA LYS A 134 6.75 13.51 20.25
C LYS A 134 7.56 14.64 19.61
N TYR A 135 6.95 15.45 18.74
CA TYR A 135 7.65 16.46 17.95
C TYR A 135 7.35 17.91 18.35
N GLY A 136 6.42 18.13 19.28
CA GLY A 136 5.91 19.45 19.62
C GLY A 136 4.82 19.94 18.65
N THR A 137 4.16 21.03 19.02
CA THR A 137 3.13 21.68 18.19
C THR A 137 3.72 22.80 17.31
N GLY A 138 3.30 22.87 16.05
CA GLY A 138 3.51 24.03 15.15
C GLY A 138 4.67 23.92 14.14
N SER A 139 4.98 25.03 13.46
CA SER A 139 5.89 25.16 12.30
C SER A 139 7.38 24.87 12.56
N ARG A 140 7.70 24.22 13.69
CA ARG A 140 9.06 23.89 14.15
C ARG A 140 9.43 22.42 14.02
N ILE A 141 8.52 21.61 13.49
CA ILE A 141 8.84 20.27 13.07
C ILE A 141 9.74 20.41 11.84
N ASP A 142 11.05 20.44 12.07
CA ASP A 142 12.05 20.45 10.99
C ASP A 142 11.81 19.23 10.10
N SER A 143 11.87 19.45 8.79
CA SER A 143 11.70 18.43 7.75
C SER A 143 12.62 17.22 7.98
N SER A 144 13.80 17.46 8.56
CA SER A 144 14.80 16.47 8.88
C SER A 144 14.29 15.51 9.98
N THR A 145 13.52 16.04 10.92
CA THR A 145 12.96 15.30 12.07
C THR A 145 11.79 14.41 11.66
N THR A 146 11.12 14.72 10.54
CA THR A 146 9.99 13.96 9.98
C THR A 146 10.31 13.33 8.63
N ALA A 147 11.60 13.14 8.33
CA ALA A 147 12.08 12.52 7.10
C ALA A 147 11.42 11.16 6.79
N TYR A 148 11.05 10.42 7.84
CA TYR A 148 10.54 9.05 7.78
C TYR A 148 9.08 8.90 8.27
N LEU A 149 8.40 10.01 8.52
CA LEU A 149 7.03 10.04 9.03
C LEU A 149 6.02 9.88 7.89
N LEU A 150 5.09 8.92 8.03
CA LEU A 150 4.03 8.67 7.07
C LEU A 150 2.64 8.71 7.70
N GLU A 151 1.72 9.42 7.06
CA GLU A 151 0.32 9.47 7.46
C GLU A 151 -0.53 8.37 6.79
N LEU A 152 -1.23 7.60 7.62
CA LEU A 152 -2.23 6.62 7.23
C LEU A 152 -3.63 7.16 7.58
N ASN A 153 -4.22 7.87 6.62
CA ASN A 153 -5.56 8.45 6.72
C ASN A 153 -6.59 7.41 7.16
N GLY A 154 -7.43 7.79 8.12
CA GLY A 154 -8.51 6.92 8.58
C GLY A 154 -9.66 6.85 7.59
N PRO A 155 -10.20 5.64 7.32
CA PRO A 155 -11.42 5.54 6.54
C PRO A 155 -12.59 6.13 7.33
N LEU A 156 -13.57 6.68 6.61
CA LEU A 156 -14.89 7.05 7.18
C LEU A 156 -14.81 8.04 8.35
N GLY A 157 -13.88 8.99 8.31
CA GLY A 157 -13.73 10.02 9.34
C GLY A 157 -13.05 9.56 10.63
N LEU A 158 -12.51 8.32 10.66
CA LEU A 158 -11.64 7.91 11.75
C LEU A 158 -10.37 8.76 11.77
N LYS A 159 -9.82 9.02 12.97
CA LYS A 159 -8.55 9.73 13.15
C LYS A 159 -7.45 9.09 12.29
N PRO A 160 -6.53 9.87 11.69
CA PRO A 160 -5.34 9.34 11.04
C PRO A 160 -4.47 8.60 12.06
N THR A 161 -3.61 7.73 11.57
CA THR A 161 -2.54 7.10 12.36
C THR A 161 -1.25 7.37 11.62
N PHE A 162 -0.14 7.47 12.33
CA PHE A 162 1.15 7.72 11.73
C PHE A 162 2.08 6.55 11.93
N VAL A 163 2.99 6.34 10.97
CA VAL A 163 4.10 5.40 11.09
C VAL A 163 5.37 6.21 10.95
N ASP A 164 6.20 6.18 11.98
CA ASP A 164 7.50 6.85 11.99
C ASP A 164 8.64 5.83 11.97
N ALA A 165 9.42 5.83 10.89
CA ALA A 165 10.57 4.95 10.72
C ALA A 165 11.91 5.66 11.04
N ALA A 166 11.89 6.76 11.81
CA ALA A 166 13.10 7.48 12.20
C ALA A 166 14.07 6.58 12.98
N GLU A 167 13.56 5.80 13.95
CA GLU A 167 14.35 4.87 14.77
C GLU A 167 14.57 3.53 14.04
N PRO A 168 15.83 3.18 13.67
CA PRO A 168 16.12 1.92 12.99
C PRO A 168 15.68 0.68 13.77
N ALA A 169 15.78 0.70 15.11
CA ALA A 169 15.39 -0.44 15.95
C ALA A 169 13.88 -0.75 15.93
N LEU A 170 13.05 0.21 15.54
CA LEU A 170 11.59 0.09 15.47
C LEU A 170 11.06 0.00 14.04
N SER A 171 11.94 0.01 13.04
CA SER A 171 11.58 0.08 11.62
C SER A 171 12.20 -1.07 10.82
N ASN A 172 11.97 -1.06 9.51
CA ASN A 172 12.57 -2.00 8.57
C ASN A 172 13.16 -1.26 7.36
N GLU A 173 13.74 -2.02 6.44
CA GLU A 173 14.56 -1.46 5.36
C GLU A 173 13.78 -0.69 4.31
N ALA A 174 12.44 -0.77 4.36
CA ALA A 174 11.55 0.10 3.60
C ALA A 174 11.84 1.59 3.85
N ARG A 175 12.41 1.95 5.02
CA ARG A 175 12.83 3.32 5.34
C ARG A 175 13.86 3.90 4.35
N TYR A 176 14.67 3.05 3.71
CA TYR A 176 15.70 3.46 2.75
C TYR A 176 15.18 3.60 1.31
N MET A 177 13.89 3.34 1.04
CA MET A 177 13.34 3.52 -0.30
C MET A 177 13.15 5.02 -0.58
N ASN A 178 13.84 5.50 -1.61
CA ASN A 178 13.87 6.92 -1.96
C ASN A 178 12.66 7.36 -2.79
N HIS A 179 12.47 8.68 -2.84
CA HIS A 179 11.49 9.27 -3.73
C HIS A 179 11.90 9.09 -5.20
N GLY A 180 10.98 8.60 -6.03
CA GLY A 180 11.18 8.47 -7.48
C GLY A 180 10.37 9.43 -8.34
N GLY A 181 9.32 10.08 -7.80
CA GLY A 181 8.36 10.84 -8.60
C GLY A 181 7.82 10.01 -9.76
N ASP A 182 8.04 10.48 -10.98
CA ASP A 182 7.68 9.78 -12.23
C ASP A 182 8.47 8.49 -12.48
N ALA A 183 9.71 8.43 -11.98
CA ALA A 183 10.59 7.27 -12.07
C ALA A 183 10.30 6.21 -10.99
N SER A 184 9.24 6.38 -10.19
CA SER A 184 8.85 5.40 -9.18
C SER A 184 8.51 4.04 -9.82
N ASN A 185 9.30 3.02 -9.47
CA ASN A 185 9.11 1.63 -9.89
C ASN A 185 8.34 0.79 -8.85
N LEU A 186 7.98 1.39 -7.71
CA LEU A 186 7.08 0.81 -6.72
C LEU A 186 5.71 1.47 -6.70
N MET A 187 4.70 0.70 -6.30
CA MET A 187 3.37 1.19 -5.95
C MET A 187 3.08 0.92 -4.48
N LYS A 188 2.33 1.83 -3.85
CA LYS A 188 1.90 1.72 -2.45
C LYS A 188 0.44 1.29 -2.34
N PHE A 189 0.15 0.40 -1.40
CA PHE A 189 -1.18 -0.07 -1.07
C PHE A 189 -1.48 0.21 0.41
N LYS A 190 -2.52 1.01 0.67
CA LYS A 190 -2.95 1.32 2.05
C LYS A 190 -3.98 0.27 2.50
N GLY A 191 -3.55 -0.69 3.31
CA GLY A 191 -4.43 -1.63 3.99
C GLY A 191 -5.22 -0.93 5.09
N ARG A 192 -6.53 -1.20 5.18
CA ARG A 192 -7.44 -0.52 6.15
C ARG A 192 -7.84 -1.39 7.34
N PHE A 193 -7.90 -2.71 7.17
CA PHE A 193 -8.37 -3.67 8.17
C PHE A 193 -7.51 -4.95 8.13
N PRO A 194 -7.29 -5.66 9.27
CA PRO A 194 -7.69 -5.31 10.63
C PRO A 194 -6.78 -4.24 11.28
N LYS A 195 -5.57 -4.04 10.75
CA LYS A 195 -4.66 -2.94 11.12
C LYS A 195 -4.32 -2.11 9.89
N ARG A 196 -4.14 -0.82 10.08
CA ARG A 196 -3.69 0.07 9.01
C ARG A 196 -2.23 -0.20 8.71
N ARG A 197 -1.90 -0.34 7.43
CA ARG A 197 -0.53 -0.57 6.97
C ARG A 197 -0.32 0.01 5.60
N LEU A 198 0.95 0.26 5.29
CA LEU A 198 1.38 0.66 3.96
C LEU A 198 2.25 -0.44 3.37
N SER A 199 1.72 -1.15 2.38
CA SER A 199 2.42 -2.25 1.70
C SER A 199 2.94 -1.76 0.36
N PHE A 200 4.11 -2.25 -0.06
CA PHE A 200 4.72 -1.92 -1.34
C PHE A 200 4.78 -3.11 -2.29
N PHE A 201 4.54 -2.85 -3.56
CA PHE A 201 4.60 -3.83 -4.65
C PHE A 201 5.39 -3.25 -5.83
N ALA A 202 6.05 -4.12 -6.58
CA ALA A 202 6.69 -3.72 -7.83
C ALA A 202 5.64 -3.26 -8.86
N LYS A 203 5.77 -2.02 -9.36
CA LYS A 203 4.89 -1.44 -10.39
C LYS A 203 5.22 -1.95 -11.80
N GLN A 204 6.46 -2.37 -12.00
CA GLN A 204 7.04 -2.90 -13.22
C GLN A 204 8.06 -3.98 -12.87
N ASP A 205 8.63 -4.65 -13.86
CA ASP A 205 9.81 -5.47 -13.63
C ASP A 205 10.96 -4.54 -13.22
N ILE A 206 11.69 -4.92 -12.17
CA ILE A 206 12.83 -4.19 -11.61
C ILE A 206 14.07 -5.02 -11.88
N GLU A 207 15.05 -4.44 -12.54
CA GLU A 207 16.29 -5.11 -12.92
C GLU A 207 17.28 -5.17 -11.75
N ILE A 208 18.29 -6.03 -11.90
CA ILE A 208 19.42 -6.08 -10.96
C ILE A 208 20.06 -4.69 -10.87
N ASP A 209 20.44 -4.28 -9.66
CA ASP A 209 21.04 -2.99 -9.34
C ASP A 209 20.13 -1.77 -9.50
N GLU A 210 18.87 -1.92 -9.89
CA GLU A 210 17.92 -0.81 -9.84
C GLU A 210 17.55 -0.44 -8.40
N GLU A 211 17.41 0.86 -8.15
CA GLU A 211 16.95 1.39 -6.88
C GLU A 211 15.43 1.24 -6.77
N LEU A 212 14.96 0.85 -5.59
CA LEU A 212 13.55 0.75 -5.25
C LEU A 212 13.04 2.14 -4.88
N LEU A 213 12.26 2.73 -5.79
CA LEU A 213 11.79 4.10 -5.73
C LEU A 213 10.27 4.18 -5.66
N TRP A 214 9.76 5.07 -4.81
CA TRP A 214 8.31 5.28 -4.68
C TRP A 214 7.92 6.75 -4.59
N ASP A 215 6.65 7.01 -4.81
CA ASP A 215 6.10 8.35 -4.69
C ASP A 215 5.67 8.62 -3.24
N TYR A 216 6.46 9.43 -2.53
CA TYR A 216 6.20 9.86 -1.16
C TYR A 216 4.83 10.55 -1.06
N GLY A 217 4.43 11.25 -2.12
CA GLY A 217 3.14 11.90 -2.25
C GLY A 217 3.16 13.34 -1.78
N PHE A 218 2.08 14.04 -2.10
CA PHE A 218 1.93 15.48 -1.90
C PHE A 218 2.09 15.92 -0.44
N ASP A 219 1.51 15.19 0.52
CA ASP A 219 1.55 15.58 1.94
C ASP A 219 2.98 15.66 2.50
N TYR A 220 3.90 14.85 1.97
CA TYR A 220 5.32 14.90 2.32
C TYR A 220 5.98 16.20 1.86
N TRP A 221 5.73 16.59 0.60
CA TRP A 221 6.33 17.77 -0.02
C TRP A 221 5.70 19.08 0.46
N ARG A 222 4.39 19.09 0.74
CA ARG A 222 3.68 20.26 1.28
C ARG A 222 4.35 20.77 2.57
N ASN A 223 4.83 19.86 3.40
CA ASN A 223 5.46 20.23 4.67
C ASN A 223 6.92 20.71 4.50
N ARG A 224 7.42 20.82 3.25
CA ARG A 224 8.83 21.13 2.91
C ARG A 224 9.00 22.11 1.74
N GLU A 225 7.94 22.85 1.39
CA GLU A 225 7.93 23.81 0.27
C GLU A 225 8.98 24.95 0.40
N GLY A 226 9.73 25.04 1.51
CA GLY A 226 10.82 26.00 1.73
C GLY A 226 12.25 25.46 1.58
N GLU A 227 12.44 24.18 1.25
CA GLU A 227 13.76 23.52 1.25
C GLU A 227 14.29 23.14 -0.14
N VAL A 228 13.53 23.47 -1.18
CA VAL A 228 13.94 23.25 -2.56
C VAL A 228 14.89 24.39 -2.95
N VAL A 229 16.19 24.15 -2.86
CA VAL A 229 17.26 25.01 -3.41
C VAL A 229 17.64 24.51 -4.79
#